data_AF-A0A7X3MFJ3-F1
#
_entry.id   AF-A0A7X3MFJ3-F1
#
_cell.length_a   1.000
_cell.length_b   1.000
_cell.length_c   1.000
_cell.angle_alpha   90.00
_cell.angle_beta   90.00
_cell.angle_gamma   90.00
#
_symmetry.space_group_name_H-M   'P 1'
#
loop_
_entity.id
_entity.type
_entity.pdbx_description
1 polymer ?
#
loop_
_entity_poly.entity_id
_entity_poly.type
_entity_poly.pdbx_seq_one_letter_code
_entity_poly.pdbx_strand_id
1 'polypeptide(L)'
;MKNRWELLCTDKIIRILIGDNADCQSEGYRLGLPYLRGQDICSLATRFGFPIVYKEDELGCSSRCEMFKAFLLNIIKREMVSNVLAYMFSMTQFDYLTELGDRNTIQEAYDKAKKWALDAINANLFLGKHELKVVNEKFYLVEFQKDIQIEAPVFNIVNMEYIHSLRTRCTEDLSNGNYDSVITKSRTLMEEVFLYVLENEKVDVKMNGDLTQYYGKIKEKYGLNQSSDIDNRINSLFSGLERIVRAIAELRNKTSDSHGAGQKRYDVVSF
;
A
#
# COMPACT_ATOMS: atom_id res chain seq x y z
N MET A 1 7.57 16.05 18.61
CA MET A 1 8.39 14.83 18.61
C MET A 1 8.87 14.59 17.19
N LYS A 2 10.16 14.31 17.00
CA LYS A 2 10.74 14.01 15.68
C LYS A 2 10.22 12.64 15.23
N ASN A 3 9.74 12.51 14.00
CA ASN A 3 9.15 11.24 13.55
C ASN A 3 10.25 10.17 13.49
N ARG A 4 10.05 9.01 14.13
CA ARG A 4 11.09 7.96 14.22
C ARG A 4 11.61 7.54 12.83
N TRP A 5 10.75 7.58 11.81
CA TRP A 5 11.11 7.25 10.43
C TRP A 5 12.19 8.17 9.83
N GLU A 6 12.44 9.36 10.40
CA GLU A 6 13.54 10.24 9.98
C GLU A 6 14.92 9.59 10.16
N LEU A 7 15.04 8.53 10.98
CA LEU A 7 16.26 7.73 11.08
C LEU A 7 16.66 7.08 9.75
N LEU A 8 15.71 6.84 8.84
CA LEU A 8 15.99 6.33 7.50
C LEU A 8 16.55 7.39 6.53
N CYS A 9 16.53 8.67 6.90
CA CYS A 9 16.97 9.77 6.03
C CYS A 9 18.49 10.04 6.08
N THR A 10 19.27 9.12 6.65
CA THR A 10 20.73 9.21 6.65
C THR A 10 21.29 8.81 5.29
N ASP A 11 22.39 9.44 4.86
CA ASP A 11 23.01 9.18 3.54
C ASP A 11 23.38 7.70 3.37
N LYS A 12 23.88 7.06 4.44
CA LYS A 12 24.23 5.63 4.45
C LYS A 12 23.03 4.72 4.18
N ILE A 13 21.89 4.98 4.83
CA ILE A 13 20.67 4.19 4.64
C ILE A 13 20.05 4.48 3.27
N ILE A 14 20.05 5.74 2.84
CA ILE A 14 19.54 6.13 1.52
C ILE A 14 20.32 5.43 0.41
N ARG A 15 21.66 5.37 0.51
CA ARG A 15 22.50 4.64 -0.45
C ARG A 15 22.16 3.14 -0.52
N ILE A 16 21.80 2.51 0.60
CA ILE A 16 21.32 1.13 0.58
C ILE A 16 19.96 1.05 -0.13
N LEU A 17 19.03 1.96 0.21
CA LEU A 17 17.67 1.98 -0.34
C LEU A 17 17.63 2.22 -1.86
N ILE A 18 18.52 3.06 -2.40
CA ILE A 18 18.62 3.32 -3.84
C ILE A 18 19.52 2.31 -4.58
N GLY A 19 20.03 1.29 -3.88
CA GLY A 19 20.86 0.24 -4.46
C GLY A 19 22.31 0.66 -4.76
N ASP A 20 22.87 1.67 -4.12
CA ASP A 20 24.28 2.02 -4.33
C ASP A 20 25.25 1.06 -3.63
N ASN A 21 24.80 0.40 -2.56
CA ASN A 21 25.67 -0.35 -1.65
C ASN A 21 25.63 -1.89 -1.82
N ALA A 22 25.14 -2.43 -2.95
CA ALA A 22 24.99 -3.87 -3.11
C ALA A 22 26.30 -4.67 -2.92
N ASP A 23 26.21 -5.84 -2.30
CA ASP A 23 27.31 -6.78 -2.19
C ASP A 23 27.45 -7.61 -3.48
N CYS A 24 28.58 -7.47 -4.16
CA CYS A 24 28.89 -8.22 -5.37
C CYS A 24 30.02 -9.24 -5.16
N GLN A 25 30.61 -9.32 -3.96
CA GLN A 25 31.83 -10.09 -3.74
C GLN A 25 31.59 -11.51 -3.21
N SER A 26 30.49 -11.70 -2.47
CA SER A 26 30.25 -12.95 -1.74
C SER A 26 29.74 -14.11 -2.61
N GLU A 27 28.99 -13.82 -3.68
CA GLU A 27 28.20 -14.83 -4.40
C GLU A 27 28.35 -14.80 -5.93
N GLY A 28 29.20 -13.92 -6.46
CA GLY A 28 29.41 -13.76 -7.91
C GLY A 28 28.28 -13.04 -8.66
N TYR A 29 27.23 -12.62 -7.96
CA TYR A 29 26.15 -11.76 -8.46
C TYR A 29 25.79 -10.70 -7.41
N ARG A 30 25.01 -9.70 -7.85
CA ARG A 30 24.64 -8.54 -7.05
C ARG A 30 23.59 -8.89 -5.98
N LEU A 31 23.92 -8.67 -4.71
CA LEU A 31 23.03 -8.80 -3.56
C LEU A 31 22.67 -7.43 -2.98
N GLY A 32 21.40 -7.05 -3.08
CA GLY A 32 20.87 -5.84 -2.46
C GLY A 32 19.66 -5.30 -3.20
N LEU A 33 19.21 -4.11 -2.82
CA LEU A 33 18.09 -3.47 -3.52
C LEU A 33 18.47 -3.13 -4.98
N PRO A 34 17.48 -3.11 -5.89
CA PRO A 34 17.68 -2.66 -7.26
C PRO A 34 18.29 -1.27 -7.31
N TYR A 35 19.20 -1.05 -8.27
CA TYR A 35 19.79 0.27 -8.48
C TYR A 35 18.74 1.23 -9.06
N LEU A 36 18.42 2.29 -8.33
CA LEU A 36 17.47 3.31 -8.77
C LEU A 36 18.22 4.47 -9.44
N ARG A 37 17.98 4.69 -10.73
CA ARG A 37 18.40 5.90 -11.44
C ARG A 37 17.51 7.09 -11.02
N GLY A 38 17.93 8.31 -11.36
CA GLY A 38 17.13 9.51 -11.07
C GLY A 38 15.69 9.43 -11.60
N GLN A 39 15.50 8.89 -12.81
CA GLN A 39 14.19 8.68 -13.41
C GLN A 39 13.35 7.62 -12.67
N ASP A 40 13.99 6.56 -12.15
CA ASP A 40 13.33 5.52 -11.37
C ASP A 40 12.82 6.11 -10.03
N ILE A 41 13.59 7.01 -9.41
CA ILE A 41 13.19 7.77 -8.22
C ILE A 41 12.00 8.69 -8.54
N CYS A 42 12.01 9.42 -9.67
CA CYS A 42 10.87 10.24 -10.09
C CYS A 42 9.60 9.39 -10.32
N SER A 43 9.76 8.21 -10.93
CA SER A 43 8.67 7.26 -11.18
C SER A 43 8.09 6.72 -9.88
N LEU A 44 8.96 6.33 -8.94
CA LEU A 44 8.58 5.91 -7.59
C LEU A 44 7.82 7.03 -6.86
N ALA A 45 8.35 8.25 -6.87
CA ALA A 45 7.75 9.38 -6.20
C ALA A 45 6.36 9.70 -6.79
N THR A 46 6.23 9.67 -8.12
CA THR A 46 4.95 9.83 -8.83
C THR A 46 3.94 8.74 -8.44
N ARG A 47 4.36 7.48 -8.38
CA ARG A 47 3.52 6.34 -7.98
C ARG A 47 2.91 6.53 -6.59
N PHE A 48 3.66 7.15 -5.67
CA PHE A 48 3.22 7.44 -4.32
C PHE A 48 2.63 8.85 -4.14
N GLY A 49 2.19 9.48 -5.23
CA GLY A 49 1.44 10.74 -5.19
C GLY A 49 2.30 11.97 -4.90
N PHE A 50 3.61 11.89 -5.14
CA PHE A 50 4.55 12.99 -4.96
C PHE A 50 5.47 13.12 -6.18
N PRO A 51 4.99 13.65 -7.31
CA PRO A 51 5.81 13.81 -8.50
C PRO A 51 6.99 14.74 -8.22
N ILE A 52 8.21 14.22 -8.39
CA ILE A 52 9.46 15.00 -8.34
C ILE A 52 9.87 15.28 -9.78
N VAL A 53 10.18 16.55 -10.08
CA VAL A 53 10.70 16.95 -11.38
C VAL A 53 12.21 16.96 -11.31
N TYR A 54 12.86 16.17 -12.17
CA TYR A 54 14.30 16.25 -12.39
C TYR A 54 14.59 17.57 -13.12
N LYS A 55 15.16 18.55 -12.42
CA LYS A 55 15.62 19.80 -13.03
C LYS A 55 17.14 19.74 -13.13
N GLU A 56 17.65 19.79 -14.35
CA GLU A 56 19.06 20.12 -14.61
C GLU A 56 19.18 21.63 -14.51
N ASP A 57 19.46 22.15 -13.31
CA ASP A 57 19.77 23.56 -13.11
C ASP A 57 21.28 23.84 -13.21
N GLU A 58 21.62 25.08 -13.56
CA GLU A 58 22.98 25.59 -13.85
C GLU A 58 23.97 25.46 -12.66
N LEU A 59 23.50 25.09 -11.47
CA LEU A 59 24.32 24.83 -10.27
C LEU A 59 24.57 23.34 -9.97
N GLY A 60 24.09 22.42 -10.82
CA GLY A 60 24.33 20.98 -10.72
C GLY A 60 23.12 20.19 -10.22
N CYS A 61 22.96 18.97 -10.74
CA CYS A 61 21.86 18.08 -10.40
C CYS A 61 21.78 17.81 -8.89
N SER A 62 20.57 17.88 -8.31
CA SER A 62 20.31 17.25 -7.01
C SER A 62 20.74 15.79 -7.08
N SER A 63 21.64 15.36 -6.20
CA SER A 63 22.13 13.98 -6.21
C SER A 63 20.96 12.99 -6.02
N ARG A 64 21.07 11.76 -6.53
CA ARG A 64 20.04 10.72 -6.31
C ARG A 64 19.72 10.54 -4.82
N CYS A 65 20.72 10.70 -3.96
CA CYS A 65 20.55 10.68 -2.51
C CYS A 65 19.67 11.85 -2.02
N GLU A 66 19.89 13.08 -2.48
CA GLU A 66 19.06 14.22 -2.14
C GLU A 66 17.63 14.10 -2.67
N MET A 67 17.47 13.63 -3.91
CA MET A 67 16.14 13.35 -4.48
C MET A 67 15.38 12.33 -3.64
N PHE A 68 16.03 11.21 -3.30
CA PHE A 68 15.41 10.16 -2.50
C PHE A 68 15.16 10.62 -1.05
N LYS A 69 16.05 11.44 -0.47
CA LYS A 69 15.83 12.07 0.84
C LYS A 69 14.59 12.96 0.84
N ALA A 70 14.44 13.80 -0.18
CA ALA A 70 13.27 14.66 -0.33
C ALA A 70 11.98 13.82 -0.47
N PHE A 71 12.03 12.74 -1.23
CA PHE A 71 10.94 11.77 -1.32
C PHE A 71 10.61 11.14 0.04
N LEU A 72 11.60 10.59 0.75
CA LEU A 72 11.43 9.98 2.09
C LEU A 72 10.78 10.95 3.08
N LEU A 73 11.28 12.19 3.16
CA LEU A 73 10.71 13.21 4.05
C LEU A 73 9.24 13.52 3.74
N ASN A 74 8.82 13.43 2.48
CA ASN A 74 7.43 13.64 2.09
C ASN A 74 6.55 12.44 2.46
N ILE A 75 6.99 11.21 2.22
CA ILE A 75 6.21 10.02 2.58
C ILE A 75 6.13 9.80 4.10
N ILE A 76 7.13 10.29 4.86
CA ILE A 76 7.09 10.33 6.34
C ILE A 76 5.92 11.19 6.82
N LYS A 77 5.73 12.38 6.24
CA LYS A 77 4.60 13.27 6.57
C LYS A 77 3.23 12.69 6.22
N ARG A 78 3.19 11.74 5.28
CA ARG A 78 1.98 11.06 4.80
C ARG A 78 1.74 9.70 5.46
N GLU A 79 2.61 9.29 6.39
CA GLU A 79 2.55 7.99 7.07
C GLU A 79 2.63 6.79 6.11
N MET A 80 3.28 6.95 4.96
CA MET A 80 3.35 5.93 3.89
C MET A 80 4.69 5.16 3.86
N VAL A 81 5.56 5.32 4.85
CA VAL A 81 6.92 4.76 4.82
C VAL A 81 6.91 3.24 4.71
N SER A 82 6.04 2.56 5.49
CA SER A 82 5.92 1.10 5.41
C SER A 82 5.49 0.65 4.02
N ASN A 83 4.62 1.40 3.34
CA ASN A 83 4.15 1.06 2.01
C ASN A 83 5.25 1.19 0.97
N VAL A 84 5.99 2.29 1.00
CA VAL A 84 7.09 2.48 0.07
C VAL A 84 8.15 1.39 0.26
N LEU A 85 8.46 1.03 1.50
CA LEU A 85 9.39 -0.08 1.79
C LEU A 85 8.82 -1.42 1.31
N ALA A 86 7.55 -1.74 1.57
CA ALA A 86 6.92 -2.97 1.08
C ALA A 86 7.00 -3.09 -0.44
N TYR A 87 6.70 -2.01 -1.17
CA TYR A 87 6.87 -1.95 -2.62
C TYR A 87 8.31 -2.19 -3.06
N MET A 88 9.27 -1.44 -2.50
CA MET A 88 10.70 -1.52 -2.86
C MET A 88 11.30 -2.91 -2.58
N PHE A 89 10.85 -3.58 -1.53
CA PHE A 89 11.30 -4.92 -1.15
C PHE A 89 10.48 -6.05 -1.78
N SER A 90 9.51 -5.75 -2.65
CA SER A 90 8.72 -6.78 -3.34
C SER A 90 9.54 -7.46 -4.44
N MET A 91 9.35 -8.77 -4.63
CA MET A 91 10.09 -9.58 -5.63
C MET A 91 10.02 -8.99 -7.04
N THR A 92 8.91 -8.34 -7.40
CA THR A 92 8.73 -7.68 -8.71
C THR A 92 9.73 -6.56 -9.00
N GLN A 93 10.38 -5.98 -7.97
CA GLN A 93 11.40 -4.95 -8.17
C GLN A 93 12.76 -5.55 -8.51
N PHE A 94 12.98 -6.84 -8.23
CA PHE A 94 14.26 -7.53 -8.41
C PHE A 94 14.37 -8.19 -9.79
N ASP A 95 13.97 -7.47 -10.84
CA ASP A 95 13.99 -7.98 -12.23
C ASP A 95 15.38 -8.43 -12.68
N TYR A 96 16.44 -7.80 -12.15
CA TYR A 96 17.83 -8.20 -12.42
C TYR A 96 18.15 -9.64 -12.00
N LEU A 97 17.37 -10.25 -11.10
CA LEU A 97 17.57 -11.65 -10.70
C LEU A 97 17.11 -12.63 -11.78
N THR A 98 16.28 -12.21 -12.73
CA THR A 98 15.80 -13.09 -13.82
C THR A 98 16.94 -13.65 -14.67
N GLU A 99 18.10 -12.98 -14.68
CA GLU A 99 19.34 -13.43 -15.32
C GLU A 99 19.86 -14.77 -14.76
N LEU A 100 19.44 -15.16 -13.54
CA LEU A 100 19.80 -16.44 -12.93
C LEU A 100 19.04 -17.64 -13.52
N GLY A 101 17.97 -17.38 -14.28
CA GLY A 101 17.20 -18.38 -15.04
C GLY A 101 16.27 -19.26 -14.21
N ASP A 102 16.82 -20.06 -13.28
CA ASP A 102 16.04 -21.05 -12.51
C ASP A 102 15.19 -20.40 -11.41
N ARG A 103 13.93 -20.82 -11.28
CA ARG A 103 12.96 -20.25 -10.33
C ARG A 103 13.40 -20.38 -8.87
N ASN A 104 13.96 -21.52 -8.48
CA ASN A 104 14.40 -21.73 -7.09
C ASN A 104 15.61 -20.85 -6.79
N THR A 105 16.55 -20.79 -7.73
CA THR A 105 17.74 -19.92 -7.65
C THR A 105 17.35 -18.45 -7.55
N ILE A 106 16.36 -17.99 -8.32
CA ILE A 106 15.82 -16.62 -8.24
C ILE A 106 15.21 -16.35 -6.87
N GLN A 107 14.40 -17.28 -6.35
CA GLN A 107 13.77 -17.15 -5.03
C GLN A 107 14.80 -17.06 -3.91
N GLU A 108 15.80 -17.95 -3.92
CA GLU A 108 16.91 -17.93 -2.95
C GLU A 108 17.72 -16.64 -3.02
N ALA A 109 18.04 -16.17 -4.22
CA ALA A 109 18.77 -14.92 -4.42
C ALA A 109 17.96 -13.71 -3.95
N TYR A 110 16.64 -13.70 -4.17
CA TYR A 110 15.75 -12.67 -3.65
C TYR A 110 15.73 -12.64 -2.12
N ASP A 111 15.60 -13.80 -1.47
CA ASP A 111 15.59 -13.89 -0.01
C ASP A 111 16.93 -13.44 0.59
N LYS A 112 18.05 -13.82 -0.05
CA LYS A 112 19.40 -13.34 0.31
C LYS A 112 19.54 -11.82 0.14
N ALA A 113 19.13 -11.27 -1.01
CA ALA A 113 19.23 -9.84 -1.29
C ALA A 113 18.38 -9.00 -0.32
N LYS A 114 17.14 -9.45 -0.06
CA LYS A 114 16.24 -8.84 0.93
C LYS A 114 16.83 -8.86 2.33
N LYS A 115 17.34 -10.02 2.77
CA LYS A 115 17.98 -10.17 4.08
C LYS A 115 19.20 -9.26 4.20
N TRP A 116 20.09 -9.29 3.22
CA TRP A 116 21.27 -8.44 3.19
C TRP A 116 20.92 -6.96 3.31
N ALA A 117 19.92 -6.48 2.57
CA ALA A 117 19.51 -5.08 2.62
C ALA A 117 18.94 -4.69 3.99
N LEU A 118 18.12 -5.56 4.61
CA LEU A 118 17.61 -5.36 5.96
C LEU A 118 18.75 -5.30 7.00
N ASP A 119 19.69 -6.25 6.93
CA ASP A 119 20.82 -6.32 7.84
C ASP A 119 21.72 -5.07 7.69
N ALA A 120 21.97 -4.62 6.46
CA ALA A 120 22.74 -3.41 6.18
C ALA A 120 22.06 -2.13 6.72
N ILE A 121 20.73 -2.02 6.59
CA ILE A 121 19.96 -0.91 7.16
C ILE A 121 20.02 -0.97 8.69
N ASN A 122 19.78 -2.15 9.27
CA ASN A 122 19.76 -2.35 10.73
C ASN A 122 21.12 -2.11 11.38
N ALA A 123 22.22 -2.43 10.70
CA ALA A 123 23.57 -2.08 11.17
C ALA A 123 23.74 -0.55 11.34
N ASN A 124 23.11 0.26 10.47
CA ASN A 124 23.14 1.72 10.59
C ASN A 124 22.15 2.24 11.66
N LEU A 125 21.04 1.56 11.90
CA LEU A 125 20.06 1.91 12.93
C LEU A 125 20.49 1.49 14.35
N PHE A 126 21.39 0.51 14.46
CA PHE A 126 21.83 -0.07 15.74
C PHE A 126 22.39 0.96 16.72
N LEU A 127 23.19 1.92 16.25
CA LEU A 127 23.73 3.00 17.10
C LEU A 127 22.63 3.89 17.68
N GLY A 128 21.51 4.02 16.96
CA GLY A 128 20.32 4.71 17.44
C GLY A 128 19.46 3.87 18.37
N LYS A 129 19.83 2.62 18.68
CA LYS A 129 18.99 1.62 19.38
C LYS A 129 17.64 1.39 18.70
N HIS A 130 17.63 1.37 17.37
CA HIS A 130 16.43 1.07 16.59
C HIS A 130 16.68 -0.11 15.65
N GLU A 131 15.58 -0.74 15.23
CA GLU A 131 15.58 -1.86 14.30
C GLU A 131 14.37 -1.75 13.37
N LEU A 132 14.61 -1.97 12.08
CA LEU A 132 13.59 -2.13 11.06
C LEU A 132 13.20 -3.62 10.98
N LYS A 133 11.96 -3.92 11.35
CA LYS A 133 11.38 -5.27 11.32
C LYS A 133 10.31 -5.38 10.25
N VAL A 134 10.16 -6.59 9.70
CA VAL A 134 9.11 -6.91 8.73
C VAL A 134 8.16 -7.96 9.32
N VAL A 135 6.87 -7.66 9.36
CA VAL A 135 5.81 -8.59 9.80
C VAL A 135 4.66 -8.51 8.81
N ASN A 136 4.28 -9.65 8.21
CA ASN A 136 3.22 -9.72 7.19
C ASN A 136 3.39 -8.65 6.10
N GLU A 137 4.60 -8.56 5.53
CA GLU A 137 4.99 -7.60 4.48
C GLU A 137 4.95 -6.11 4.88
N LYS A 138 4.59 -5.79 6.13
CA LYS A 138 4.65 -4.42 6.66
C LYS A 138 5.95 -4.19 7.42
N PHE A 139 6.46 -2.96 7.31
CA PHE A 139 7.70 -2.52 7.93
C PHE A 139 7.40 -1.71 9.19
N TYR A 140 8.14 -2.01 10.25
CA TYR A 140 8.03 -1.35 11.54
C TYR A 140 9.41 -0.90 12.01
N LEU A 141 9.51 0.36 12.43
CA LEU A 141 10.71 0.88 13.07
C LEU A 141 10.52 0.87 14.59
N VAL A 142 11.20 -0.05 15.25
CA VAL A 142 11.07 -0.30 16.70
C VAL A 142 12.36 0.00 17.45
N GLU A 143 12.27 0.15 18.77
CA GLU A 143 13.45 0.20 19.63
C GLU A 143 14.09 -1.20 19.72
N PHE A 144 15.42 -1.24 19.72
CA PHE A 144 16.21 -2.47 19.78
C PHE A 144 15.86 -3.28 21.04
N GLN A 145 15.68 -4.60 20.89
CA GLN A 145 15.24 -5.54 21.94
C GLN A 145 13.85 -5.29 22.55
N LYS A 146 13.05 -4.37 22.01
CA LYS A 146 11.64 -4.29 22.36
C LYS A 146 10.84 -5.26 21.49
N ASP A 147 10.07 -6.13 22.13
CA ASP A 147 9.11 -6.95 21.41
C ASP A 147 8.11 -6.04 20.69
N ILE A 148 7.73 -6.44 19.48
CA ILE A 148 6.59 -5.82 18.82
C ILE A 148 5.39 -6.21 19.66
N GLN A 149 4.93 -5.31 20.53
CA GLN A 149 3.59 -5.36 21.05
C GLN A 149 2.69 -5.10 19.85
N ILE A 150 2.33 -6.18 19.16
CA ILE A 150 1.26 -6.18 18.19
C ILE A 150 0.01 -5.97 19.05
N GLU A 151 -0.32 -4.72 19.37
CA GLU A 151 -1.70 -4.38 19.66
C GLU A 151 -2.49 -4.99 18.51
N ALA A 152 -3.39 -5.91 18.86
CA ALA A 152 -4.25 -6.59 17.90
C ALA A 152 -4.73 -5.54 16.91
N PRO A 153 -4.54 -5.78 15.60
CA PRO A 153 -4.54 -4.72 14.60
C PRO A 153 -5.80 -3.90 14.78
N VAL A 154 -5.64 -2.65 15.21
CA VAL A 154 -6.58 -1.61 14.81
C VAL A 154 -6.64 -1.75 13.30
N PHE A 155 -7.85 -2.00 12.79
CA PHE A 155 -8.13 -2.51 11.45
C PHE A 155 -7.10 -2.05 10.41
N ASN A 156 -6.65 -3.00 9.58
CA ASN A 156 -5.68 -2.77 8.50
C ASN A 156 -5.88 -1.39 7.88
N ILE A 157 -4.90 -0.50 8.09
CA ILE A 157 -4.78 0.77 7.36
C ILE A 157 -5.14 0.48 5.90
N VAL A 158 -6.27 0.99 5.44
CA VAL A 158 -6.70 0.88 4.05
C VAL A 158 -5.77 1.76 3.24
N ASN A 159 -4.60 1.20 2.94
CA ASN A 159 -3.56 1.85 2.17
C ASN A 159 -3.63 1.37 0.72
N MET A 160 -2.94 2.07 -0.17
CA MET A 160 -2.98 1.75 -1.60
C MET A 160 -2.53 0.32 -1.89
N GLU A 161 -1.63 -0.28 -1.10
CA GLU A 161 -1.21 -1.67 -1.27
C GLU A 161 -2.28 -2.67 -0.85
N TYR A 162 -3.01 -2.39 0.23
CA TYR A 162 -4.16 -3.18 0.63
C TYR A 162 -5.23 -3.14 -0.45
N ILE A 163 -5.53 -1.95 -0.99
CA ILE A 163 -6.44 -1.77 -2.13
C ILE A 163 -5.93 -2.54 -3.36
N HIS A 164 -4.63 -2.46 -3.69
CA HIS A 164 -4.03 -3.15 -4.83
C HIS A 164 -4.03 -4.68 -4.67
N SER A 165 -3.66 -5.21 -3.50
CA SER A 165 -3.66 -6.65 -3.23
C SER A 165 -5.06 -7.24 -3.21
N LEU A 166 -6.06 -6.52 -2.69
CA LEU A 166 -7.45 -6.94 -2.74
C LEU A 166 -7.98 -6.89 -4.17
N ARG A 167 -7.59 -5.87 -4.96
CA ARG A 167 -7.88 -5.80 -6.39
C ARG A 167 -7.30 -7.01 -7.13
N THR A 168 -6.03 -7.35 -6.93
CA THR A 168 -5.39 -8.52 -7.55
C THR A 168 -6.16 -9.81 -7.24
N ARG A 169 -6.47 -10.04 -5.96
CA ARG A 169 -7.26 -11.21 -5.54
C ARG A 169 -8.69 -11.22 -6.10
N CYS A 170 -9.32 -10.06 -6.27
CA CYS A 170 -10.62 -9.96 -6.95
C CYS A 170 -10.48 -10.30 -8.45
N THR A 171 -9.40 -9.90 -9.10
CA THR A 171 -9.14 -10.23 -10.50
C THR A 171 -8.90 -11.73 -10.68
N GLU A 172 -8.11 -12.35 -9.80
CA GLU A 172 -7.89 -13.81 -9.79
C GLU A 172 -9.21 -14.58 -9.59
N ASP A 173 -10.02 -14.17 -8.61
CA ASP A 173 -11.34 -14.78 -8.39
C ASP A 173 -12.26 -14.63 -9.60
N LEU A 174 -12.26 -13.45 -10.24
CA LEU A 174 -13.06 -13.19 -11.43
C LEU A 174 -12.63 -14.10 -12.58
N SER A 175 -11.33 -14.24 -12.82
CA SER A 175 -10.78 -15.16 -13.83
C SER A 175 -11.11 -16.62 -13.53
N ASN A 176 -11.24 -16.98 -12.26
CA ASN A 176 -11.60 -18.34 -11.82
C ASN A 176 -13.12 -18.58 -11.73
N GLY A 177 -13.96 -17.60 -12.09
CA GLY A 177 -15.43 -17.71 -12.00
C GLY A 177 -15.98 -17.69 -10.56
N ASN A 178 -15.19 -17.27 -9.58
CA ASN A 178 -15.54 -17.22 -8.16
C ASN A 178 -16.31 -15.94 -7.81
N TYR A 179 -17.44 -15.67 -8.49
CA TYR A 179 -18.17 -14.40 -8.40
C TYR A 179 -18.64 -14.04 -6.97
N ASP A 180 -19.05 -15.01 -6.16
CA ASP A 180 -19.44 -14.78 -4.76
C ASP A 180 -18.28 -14.24 -3.91
N SER A 181 -17.07 -14.71 -4.19
CA SER A 181 -15.85 -14.25 -3.54
C SER A 181 -15.49 -12.82 -4.00
N VAL A 182 -15.65 -12.52 -5.29
CA VAL A 182 -15.49 -11.14 -5.83
C VAL A 182 -16.45 -10.17 -5.15
N ILE A 183 -17.73 -10.54 -5.02
CA ILE A 183 -18.76 -9.71 -4.38
C ILE A 183 -18.41 -9.47 -2.90
N THR A 184 -18.02 -10.53 -2.19
CA THR A 184 -17.64 -10.46 -0.77
C THR A 184 -16.45 -9.52 -0.58
N LYS A 185 -15.38 -9.72 -1.34
CA LYS A 185 -14.16 -8.89 -1.27
C LYS A 185 -14.44 -7.43 -1.64
N SER A 186 -15.27 -7.18 -2.65
CA SER A 186 -15.66 -5.82 -3.07
C SER A 186 -16.42 -5.08 -1.97
N ARG A 187 -17.32 -5.77 -1.26
CA ARG A 187 -18.02 -5.19 -0.10
C ARG A 187 -17.05 -4.93 1.04
N THR A 188 -16.19 -5.89 1.39
CA THR A 188 -15.19 -5.74 2.45
C THR A 188 -14.30 -4.53 2.19
N LEU A 189 -13.84 -4.34 0.95
CA LEU A 189 -13.07 -3.17 0.56
C LEU A 189 -13.80 -1.86 0.87
N MET A 190 -15.05 -1.77 0.43
CA MET A 190 -15.86 -0.57 0.59
C MET A 190 -16.15 -0.27 2.06
N GLU A 191 -16.42 -1.32 2.84
CA GLU A 191 -16.60 -1.22 4.28
C GLU A 191 -15.36 -0.67 4.97
N GLU A 192 -14.19 -1.27 4.72
CA GLU A 192 -12.94 -0.85 5.34
C GLU A 192 -12.56 0.57 4.91
N VAL A 193 -12.73 0.95 3.63
CA VAL A 193 -12.50 2.33 3.16
C VAL A 193 -13.39 3.30 3.93
N PHE A 194 -14.66 2.99 4.13
CA PHE A 194 -15.58 3.88 4.84
C PHE A 194 -15.24 4.01 6.32
N LEU A 195 -14.90 2.91 6.98
CA LEU A 195 -14.48 2.93 8.38
C LEU A 195 -13.19 3.74 8.56
N TYR A 196 -12.21 3.55 7.68
CA TYR A 196 -10.97 4.33 7.69
C TYR A 196 -11.22 5.84 7.56
N VAL A 197 -12.11 6.26 6.66
CA VAL A 197 -12.50 7.66 6.52
C VAL A 197 -13.16 8.19 7.80
N LEU A 198 -14.09 7.44 8.39
CA LEU A 198 -14.81 7.84 9.60
C LEU A 198 -13.89 7.92 10.83
N GLU A 199 -12.94 6.99 10.96
CA GLU A 199 -11.93 6.98 12.03
C GLU A 199 -11.02 8.21 11.94
N ASN A 200 -10.52 8.53 10.74
CA ASN A 200 -9.68 9.72 10.52
C ASN A 200 -10.42 11.03 10.85
N GLU A 201 -11.72 11.07 10.56
CA GLU A 201 -12.58 12.20 10.87
C GLU A 201 -13.12 12.22 12.30
N LYS A 202 -12.71 11.23 13.12
CA LYS A 202 -13.12 11.02 14.52
C LYS A 202 -14.65 10.97 14.68
N VAL A 203 -15.34 10.37 13.72
CA VAL A 203 -16.79 10.15 13.76
C VAL A 203 -17.06 8.82 14.44
N ASP A 204 -17.87 8.82 15.49
CA ASP A 204 -18.26 7.59 16.17
C ASP A 204 -19.31 6.82 15.35
N VAL A 205 -19.10 5.52 15.18
CA VAL A 205 -19.91 4.64 14.34
C VAL A 205 -20.00 3.26 14.99
N LYS A 206 -21.22 2.71 15.01
CA LYS A 206 -21.44 1.34 15.44
C LYS A 206 -20.94 0.37 14.36
N MET A 207 -19.99 -0.48 14.70
CA MET A 207 -19.44 -1.54 13.84
C MET A 207 -20.47 -2.68 13.65
N ASN A 208 -21.41 -2.53 12.72
CA ASN A 208 -22.48 -3.49 12.42
C ASN A 208 -22.47 -4.00 10.97
N GLY A 209 -21.53 -3.54 10.16
CA GLY A 209 -21.39 -3.90 8.74
C GLY A 209 -22.40 -3.25 7.81
N ASP A 210 -23.11 -2.20 8.24
CA ASP A 210 -24.06 -1.47 7.40
C ASP A 210 -23.35 -0.38 6.57
N LEU A 211 -22.97 -0.74 5.33
CA LEU A 211 -22.34 0.19 4.39
C LEU A 211 -23.21 1.43 4.11
N THR A 212 -24.54 1.30 4.16
CA THR A 212 -25.44 2.44 3.90
C THR A 212 -25.37 3.42 5.07
N GLN A 213 -25.32 2.91 6.30
CA GLN A 213 -25.10 3.72 7.49
C GLN A 213 -23.74 4.43 7.45
N TYR A 214 -22.67 3.70 7.13
CA TYR A 214 -21.32 4.27 7.08
C TYR A 214 -21.21 5.37 6.00
N TYR A 215 -21.71 5.09 4.80
CA TYR A 215 -21.73 6.10 3.73
C TYR A 215 -22.61 7.30 4.08
N GLY A 216 -23.75 7.08 4.76
CA GLY A 216 -24.60 8.16 5.27
C GLY A 216 -23.84 9.13 6.18
N LYS A 217 -23.00 8.60 7.08
CA LYS A 217 -22.14 9.41 7.96
C LYS A 217 -21.04 10.15 7.19
N ILE A 218 -20.47 9.55 6.16
CA ILE A 218 -19.52 10.22 5.27
C ILE A 218 -20.20 11.38 4.54
N LYS A 219 -21.42 11.18 4.00
CA LYS A 219 -22.16 12.25 3.32
C LYS A 219 -22.42 13.44 4.23
N GLU A 220 -22.86 13.17 5.46
CA GLU A 220 -23.08 14.19 6.48
C GLU A 220 -21.79 14.96 6.79
N LYS A 221 -20.68 14.24 7.00
CA LYS A 221 -19.40 14.82 7.38
C LYS A 221 -18.77 15.70 6.29
N TYR A 222 -18.85 15.29 5.03
CA TYR A 222 -18.23 15.99 3.90
C TYR A 222 -19.20 16.87 3.10
N GLY A 223 -20.45 17.00 3.53
CA GLY A 223 -21.45 17.81 2.83
C GLY A 223 -21.86 17.25 1.46
N LEU A 224 -21.86 15.91 1.31
CA LEU A 224 -22.26 15.24 0.05
C LEU A 224 -23.78 14.99 -0.02
N ASN A 225 -24.55 15.74 0.76
CA ASN A 225 -26.00 15.66 0.74
C ASN A 225 -26.53 16.43 -0.46
N GLN A 226 -27.58 15.90 -1.07
CA GLN A 226 -28.25 16.58 -2.18
C GLN A 226 -29.07 17.75 -1.62
N SER A 227 -29.00 18.89 -2.30
CA SER A 227 -29.76 20.08 -1.91
C SER A 227 -30.03 20.99 -3.10
N SER A 228 -31.05 21.84 -2.99
CA SER A 228 -31.50 22.71 -4.08
C SER A 228 -30.50 23.83 -4.44
N ASP A 229 -29.56 24.12 -3.55
CA ASP A 229 -28.48 25.10 -3.72
C ASP A 229 -27.24 24.53 -4.42
N ILE A 230 -27.17 23.22 -4.66
CA ILE A 230 -26.08 22.55 -5.36
C ILE A 230 -26.43 22.34 -6.84
N ASP A 231 -25.45 22.48 -7.75
CA ASP A 231 -25.61 22.22 -9.18
C ASP A 231 -26.20 20.81 -9.44
N ASN A 232 -27.20 20.73 -10.31
CA ASN A 232 -27.91 19.48 -10.59
C ASN A 232 -27.00 18.32 -11.06
N ARG A 233 -25.87 18.62 -11.72
CA ARG A 233 -24.91 17.60 -12.14
C ARG A 233 -24.13 17.05 -10.95
N ILE A 234 -23.82 17.88 -9.96
CA ILE A 234 -23.18 17.47 -8.71
C ILE A 234 -24.16 16.62 -7.87
N ASN A 235 -25.42 17.06 -7.76
CA ASN A 235 -26.48 16.26 -7.12
C ASN A 235 -26.64 14.88 -7.80
N SER A 236 -26.56 14.85 -9.13
CA SER A 236 -26.61 13.59 -9.90
C SER A 236 -25.41 12.69 -9.62
N LEU A 237 -24.21 13.25 -9.44
CA LEU A 237 -23.01 12.51 -9.08
C LEU A 237 -23.14 11.88 -7.68
N PHE A 238 -23.58 12.65 -6.68
CA PHE A 238 -23.80 12.14 -5.32
C PHE A 238 -24.85 11.02 -5.29
N SER A 239 -25.92 11.17 -6.06
CA SER A 239 -26.95 10.14 -6.24
C SER A 239 -26.40 8.87 -6.89
N GLY A 240 -25.52 9.02 -7.89
CA GLY A 240 -24.87 7.90 -8.57
C GLY A 240 -23.99 7.08 -7.63
N LEU A 241 -23.16 7.75 -6.83
CA LEU A 241 -22.33 7.10 -5.80
C LEU A 241 -23.19 6.34 -4.79
N GLU A 242 -24.26 6.97 -4.28
CA GLU A 242 -25.18 6.33 -3.35
C GLU A 242 -25.83 5.05 -3.91
N ARG A 243 -26.20 5.08 -5.19
CA ARG A 243 -26.74 3.90 -5.90
C ARG A 243 -25.72 2.77 -6.01
N ILE A 244 -24.45 3.07 -6.30
CA ILE A 244 -23.38 2.07 -6.37
C ILE A 244 -23.17 1.41 -5.00
N VAL A 245 -23.09 2.22 -3.93
CA VAL A 245 -22.91 1.72 -2.57
C VAL A 245 -24.06 0.78 -2.17
N ARG A 246 -25.31 1.20 -2.41
CA ARG A 246 -26.49 0.37 -2.15
C ARG A 246 -26.47 -0.93 -2.93
N ALA A 247 -26.17 -0.88 -4.23
CA ALA A 247 -26.14 -2.08 -5.06
C ALA A 247 -25.13 -3.12 -4.54
N ILE A 248 -23.92 -2.69 -4.17
CA ILE A 248 -22.89 -3.58 -3.60
C ILE A 248 -23.30 -4.09 -2.21
N ALA A 249 -23.95 -3.26 -1.40
CA ALA A 249 -24.47 -3.68 -0.11
C ALA A 249 -25.56 -4.77 -0.26
N GLU A 250 -26.43 -4.67 -1.25
CA GLU A 250 -27.53 -5.62 -1.48
C GLU A 250 -27.07 -6.93 -2.15
N LEU A 251 -26.05 -6.89 -3.02
CA LEU A 251 -25.52 -8.08 -3.70
C LEU A 251 -25.05 -9.18 -2.74
N ARG A 252 -24.46 -8.80 -1.59
CA ARG A 252 -24.07 -9.76 -0.53
C ARG A 252 -25.27 -10.33 0.23
N ASN A 253 -26.28 -9.51 0.50
CA ASN A 253 -27.41 -9.92 1.33
C ASN A 253 -28.25 -11.00 0.63
N LYS A 254 -28.40 -10.93 -0.71
CA LYS A 254 -29.10 -11.97 -1.49
C LYS A 254 -28.33 -13.28 -1.66
N THR A 255 -27.01 -13.28 -1.43
CA THR A 255 -26.14 -14.46 -1.55
C THR A 255 -25.89 -15.17 -0.21
N SER A 256 -26.13 -14.51 0.93
CA SER A 256 -26.01 -15.12 2.28
C SER A 256 -27.32 -15.76 2.78
N ASP A 257 -28.48 -15.27 2.36
CA ASP A 257 -29.81 -15.78 2.78
C ASP A 257 -30.32 -16.97 1.94
N SER A 258 -29.53 -17.45 0.99
CA SER A 258 -29.88 -18.60 0.15
C SER A 258 -29.63 -19.93 0.89
N HIS A 259 -30.44 -20.18 1.93
CA HIS A 259 -30.89 -21.54 2.23
C HIS A 259 -31.68 -22.07 1.01
N GLY A 260 -30.96 -22.57 0.00
CA GLY A 260 -31.54 -23.26 -1.16
C GLY A 260 -31.67 -22.45 -2.46
N ALA A 261 -30.65 -21.73 -2.92
CA ALA A 261 -30.65 -21.19 -4.29
C ALA A 261 -30.16 -22.24 -5.30
N GLY A 262 -31.08 -23.08 -5.79
CA GLY A 262 -30.90 -23.78 -7.05
C GLY A 262 -30.69 -22.80 -8.21
N GLN A 263 -29.79 -23.14 -9.13
CA GLN A 263 -29.60 -22.60 -10.49
C GLN A 263 -29.63 -21.07 -10.77
N LYS A 264 -29.55 -20.19 -9.77
CA LYS A 264 -29.33 -18.74 -10.01
C LYS A 264 -28.06 -18.26 -9.33
N ARG A 265 -26.90 -18.71 -9.83
CA ARG A 265 -25.64 -17.99 -9.65
C ARG A 265 -25.60 -16.89 -10.71
N TYR A 266 -25.21 -15.68 -10.32
CA TYR A 266 -25.12 -14.56 -11.26
C TYR A 266 -24.07 -14.89 -12.33
N ASP A 267 -24.52 -15.18 -13.56
CA ASP A 267 -23.64 -15.15 -14.74
C ASP A 267 -23.38 -13.67 -15.05
N VAL A 268 -22.26 -13.15 -14.56
CA VAL A 268 -21.71 -11.90 -15.08
C VAL A 268 -21.09 -12.25 -16.42
N VAL A 269 -21.90 -12.21 -17.48
CA VAL A 269 -21.43 -12.42 -18.85
C VAL A 269 -20.31 -11.43 -19.11
N SER A 270 -19.12 -11.95 -19.43
CA SER A 270 -17.94 -11.19 -19.80
C SER A 270 -18.28 -10.24 -20.96
N PHE A 271 -18.12 -8.93 -20.73
CA PHE A 271 -18.07 -7.92 -21.79
C PHE A 271 -16.63 -7.70 -22.24
#